data_AF-A0A1H2YM55-F1
#
_entry.id   AF-A0A1H2YM55-F1
#
_cell.length_a   1.000
_cell.length_b   1.000
_cell.length_c   1.000
_cell.angle_alpha   90.00
_cell.angle_beta   90.00
_cell.angle_gamma   90.00
#
_symmetry.space_group_name_H-M   'P 1'
#
loop_
_entity.id
_entity.type
_entity.pdbx_description
1 polymer ?
#
loop_
_entity_poly.entity_id
_entity_poly.type
_entity_poly.pdbx_seq_one_letter_code
_entity_poly.pdbx_strand_id
1 'polypeptide(L)'
;MGPVGGIRAIRFRFVEMEERFSRLWTDAEAGDPAAAREFGRLRCLLPVDEAAEDAKEYWPGEPWLRAALDADRGDRVAANLLAARLVQQIDFMQQTDSALDEDDDIDEAVAARGDEAAELYGRVLAADPDDPGARTGLAVLREVIEAATADPKADAYSYYLVQLDSVSGSSGFYEELVVTDADELRWACDHWFRRVDSQRGFTLVPVVSGERGSLISLDAVCVDDATDWGAVAIPPLSGELLPVGCPASSDGLRYHYGYTLNICL
;
A
#
# COMPACT_ATOMS: atom_id res chain seq x y z
N MET A 1 -22.21 23.89 23.91
CA MET A 1 -20.84 24.28 23.54
C MET A 1 -20.12 23.02 23.11
N GLY A 2 -20.14 22.72 21.82
CA GLY A 2 -19.50 21.53 21.24
C GLY A 2 -18.00 21.73 21.00
N PRO A 3 -17.24 20.66 20.71
CA PRO A 3 -15.79 20.66 20.76
C PRO A 3 -15.20 21.30 19.49
N VAL A 4 -14.80 22.57 19.58
CA VAL A 4 -14.07 23.28 18.51
C VAL A 4 -12.58 22.87 18.46
N GLY A 5 -12.14 21.95 19.33
CA GLY A 5 -10.74 21.53 19.46
C GLY A 5 -10.27 20.45 18.46
N GLY A 6 -11.18 19.65 17.90
CA GLY A 6 -10.81 18.49 17.04
C GLY A 6 -10.27 18.89 15.67
N ILE A 7 -10.93 19.84 15.00
CA ILE A 7 -10.62 20.26 13.62
C ILE A 7 -9.20 20.86 13.53
N ARG A 8 -8.78 21.64 14.54
CA ARG A 8 -7.43 22.22 14.57
C ARG A 8 -6.32 21.18 14.77
N ALA A 9 -6.56 20.17 15.60
CA ALA A 9 -5.56 19.14 15.90
C ALA A 9 -5.34 18.21 14.69
N ILE A 10 -6.38 17.92 13.91
CA ILE A 10 -6.26 17.03 12.75
C ILE A 10 -5.61 17.74 11.56
N ARG A 11 -6.01 18.99 11.28
CA ARG A 11 -5.35 19.80 10.24
C ARG A 11 -3.87 20.05 10.53
N PHE A 12 -3.48 20.11 11.81
CA PHE A 12 -2.09 20.21 12.24
C PHE A 12 -1.29 18.95 11.89
N ARG A 13 -1.85 17.75 12.11
CA ARG A 13 -1.18 16.48 11.79
C ARG A 13 -0.97 16.24 10.30
N PHE A 14 -1.88 16.71 9.44
CA PHE A 14 -1.68 16.66 8.00
C PHE A 14 -0.45 17.47 7.56
N VAL A 15 -0.30 18.70 8.10
CA VAL A 15 0.88 19.55 7.81
C VAL A 15 2.18 18.88 8.28
N GLU A 16 2.17 18.23 9.46
CA GLU A 16 3.33 17.49 9.96
C GLU A 16 3.72 16.31 9.05
N MET A 17 2.75 15.61 8.46
CA MET A 17 3.01 14.54 7.49
C MET A 17 3.60 15.05 6.18
N GLU A 18 3.09 16.16 5.64
CA GLU A 18 3.63 16.79 4.42
C GLU A 18 5.06 17.32 4.64
N GLU A 19 5.33 17.93 5.80
CA GLU A 19 6.67 18.38 6.18
C GLU A 19 7.64 17.20 6.34
N ARG A 20 7.19 16.12 7.00
CA ARG A 20 7.97 14.88 7.12
C ARG A 20 8.28 14.29 5.75
N PHE A 21 7.28 14.20 4.86
CA PHE A 21 7.43 13.66 3.52
C PHE A 21 8.42 14.48 2.69
N SER A 22 8.33 15.80 2.73
CA SER A 22 9.24 16.72 2.04
C SER A 22 10.68 16.59 2.53
N ARG A 23 10.88 16.45 3.85
CA ARG A 23 12.21 16.22 4.43
C ARG A 23 12.79 14.87 4.01
N LEU A 24 11.98 13.81 4.10
CA LEU A 24 12.41 12.47 3.68
C LEU A 24 12.83 12.44 2.21
N TRP A 25 12.10 13.14 1.33
CA TRP A 25 12.50 13.28 -0.07
C TRP A 25 13.88 13.95 -0.21
N THR A 26 14.09 15.07 0.47
CA THR A 26 15.38 15.79 0.42
C THR A 26 16.54 14.92 0.91
N ASP A 27 16.35 14.22 2.03
CA ASP A 27 17.39 13.36 2.62
C ASP A 27 17.64 12.12 1.76
N ALA A 28 16.60 11.55 1.15
CA ALA A 28 16.71 10.43 0.21
C ALA A 28 17.46 10.84 -1.07
N GLU A 29 17.19 12.03 -1.61
CA GLU A 29 17.95 12.59 -2.75
C GLU A 29 19.42 12.85 -2.41
N ALA A 30 19.71 13.17 -1.14
CA ALA A 30 21.08 13.29 -0.64
C ALA A 30 21.78 11.93 -0.44
N GLY A 31 21.07 10.80 -0.67
CA GLY A 31 21.60 9.45 -0.59
C GLY A 31 21.51 8.80 0.79
N ASP A 32 20.66 9.31 1.70
CA ASP A 32 20.41 8.65 2.99
C ASP A 32 19.56 7.37 2.77
N PRO A 33 20.09 6.17 3.06
CA PRO A 33 19.36 4.91 2.85
C PRO A 33 18.11 4.78 3.71
N ALA A 34 18.14 5.27 4.96
CA ALA A 34 17.00 5.19 5.85
C ALA A 34 15.88 6.14 5.41
N ALA A 35 16.25 7.33 4.92
CA ALA A 35 15.30 8.25 4.32
C ALA A 35 14.72 7.69 3.01
N ALA A 36 15.54 7.10 2.14
CA ALA A 36 15.09 6.47 0.90
C ALA A 36 14.09 5.32 1.18
N ARG A 37 14.39 4.44 2.14
CA ARG A 37 13.47 3.38 2.56
C ARG A 37 12.13 3.96 3.02
N GLU A 38 12.18 4.92 3.94
CA GLU A 38 10.97 5.46 4.55
C GLU A 38 10.14 6.31 3.58
N PHE A 39 10.81 7.06 2.70
CA PHE A 39 10.16 7.76 1.60
C PHE A 39 9.49 6.78 0.63
N GLY A 40 10.20 5.72 0.21
CA GLY A 40 9.66 4.66 -0.62
C GLY A 40 8.43 3.98 0.02
N ARG A 41 8.49 3.72 1.33
CA ARG A 41 7.34 3.17 2.08
C ARG A 41 6.13 4.11 2.07
N LEU A 42 6.33 5.42 2.27
CA LEU A 42 5.21 6.37 2.21
C LEU A 42 4.65 6.53 0.79
N ARG A 43 5.51 6.52 -0.24
CA ARG A 43 5.09 6.51 -1.64
C ARG A 43 4.27 5.26 -1.99
N CYS A 44 4.54 4.13 -1.34
CA CYS A 44 3.74 2.91 -1.47
C CYS A 44 2.28 3.06 -0.99
N LEU A 45 1.95 4.07 -0.18
CA LEU A 45 0.59 4.33 0.30
C LEU A 45 -0.21 5.24 -0.64
N LEU A 46 0.46 5.88 -1.60
CA LEU A 46 -0.17 6.83 -2.50
C LEU A 46 -0.70 6.13 -3.75
N PRO A 47 -1.78 6.66 -4.37
CA PRO A 47 -2.25 6.17 -5.66
C PRO A 47 -1.14 6.18 -6.71
N VAL A 48 -1.22 5.22 -7.63
CA VAL A 48 -0.41 5.22 -8.86
C VAL A 48 -0.73 6.47 -9.68
N ASP A 49 0.27 6.98 -10.40
CA ASP A 49 0.08 8.08 -11.33
C ASP A 49 -0.33 7.51 -12.70
N GLU A 50 -1.63 7.54 -13.01
CA GLU A 50 -2.15 7.04 -14.29
C GLU A 50 -1.70 7.89 -15.49
N ALA A 51 -1.20 9.11 -15.25
CA ALA A 51 -0.63 9.96 -16.29
C ALA A 51 0.87 9.73 -16.48
N ALA A 52 1.49 8.84 -15.71
CA ALA A 52 2.88 8.45 -15.86
C ALA A 52 3.13 7.84 -17.24
N GLU A 53 4.17 8.34 -17.92
CA GLU A 53 4.61 7.80 -19.20
C GLU A 53 5.64 6.66 -19.00
N ASP A 54 6.22 6.52 -17.80
CA ASP A 54 7.19 5.48 -17.42
C ASP A 54 6.62 4.53 -16.35
N ALA A 55 6.81 3.22 -16.50
CA ALA A 55 6.47 2.22 -15.48
C ALA A 55 7.06 2.54 -14.09
N LYS A 56 8.23 3.19 -14.03
CA LYS A 56 8.88 3.65 -12.80
C LYS A 56 8.14 4.80 -12.12
N GLU A 57 7.45 5.62 -12.90
CA GLU A 57 6.59 6.70 -12.40
C GLU A 57 5.23 6.13 -11.93
N TYR A 58 4.75 5.06 -12.59
CA TYR A 58 3.53 4.35 -12.19
C TYR A 58 3.66 3.68 -10.81
N TRP A 59 4.84 3.18 -10.45
CA TRP A 59 5.13 2.56 -9.15
C TRP A 59 6.07 3.41 -8.29
N PRO A 60 5.58 4.53 -7.74
CA PRO A 60 6.44 5.61 -7.27
C PRO A 60 7.29 5.30 -6.03
N GLY A 61 7.00 4.21 -5.32
CA GLY A 61 7.81 3.76 -4.18
C GLY A 61 9.02 2.91 -4.58
N GLU A 62 8.95 2.22 -5.72
CA GLU A 62 9.98 1.27 -6.13
C GLU A 62 11.38 1.89 -6.27
N PRO A 63 11.56 3.04 -6.98
CA PRO A 63 12.90 3.61 -7.19
C PRO A 63 13.64 3.90 -5.88
N TRP A 64 12.90 4.32 -4.85
CA TRP A 64 13.45 4.67 -3.54
C TRP A 64 13.79 3.45 -2.69
N LEU A 65 13.00 2.39 -2.80
CA LEU A 65 13.30 1.11 -2.15
C LEU A 65 14.54 0.45 -2.77
N ARG A 66 14.70 0.56 -4.10
CA ARG A 66 15.93 0.15 -4.80
C ARG A 66 17.13 0.97 -4.33
N ALA A 67 17.00 2.30 -4.29
CA ALA A 67 18.07 3.18 -3.79
C ALA A 67 18.49 2.85 -2.35
N ALA A 68 17.53 2.52 -1.48
CA ALA A 68 17.83 2.06 -0.12
C ALA A 68 18.65 0.76 -0.10
N LEU A 69 18.28 -0.22 -0.94
CA LEU A 69 18.99 -1.52 -1.03
C LEU A 69 20.34 -1.42 -1.73
N ASP A 70 20.52 -0.47 -2.65
CA ASP A 70 21.81 -0.20 -3.28
C ASP A 70 22.81 0.35 -2.26
N ALA A 71 22.34 1.20 -1.35
CA ALA A 71 23.14 1.77 -0.27
C ALA A 71 23.32 0.81 0.92
N ASP A 72 22.29 0.00 1.25
CA ASP A 72 22.35 -1.05 2.28
C ASP A 72 21.61 -2.32 1.84
N ARG A 73 22.37 -3.27 1.30
CA ARG A 73 21.83 -4.58 0.88
C ARG A 73 21.28 -5.44 2.04
N GLY A 74 21.60 -5.09 3.29
CA GLY A 74 21.12 -5.77 4.49
C GLY A 74 19.79 -5.23 5.02
N ASP A 75 19.23 -4.20 4.39
CA ASP A 75 17.97 -3.59 4.82
C ASP A 75 16.77 -4.51 4.53
N ARG A 76 16.42 -5.33 5.53
CA ARG A 76 15.31 -6.30 5.44
C ARG A 76 13.96 -5.63 5.22
N VAL A 77 13.75 -4.42 5.73
CA VAL A 77 12.47 -3.71 5.58
C VAL A 77 12.33 -3.22 4.14
N ALA A 78 13.38 -2.62 3.58
CA ALA A 78 13.40 -2.24 2.17
C ALA A 78 13.25 -3.47 1.26
N ALA A 79 13.90 -4.59 1.59
CA ALA A 79 13.80 -5.83 0.84
C ALA A 79 12.37 -6.40 0.83
N ASN A 80 11.72 -6.49 1.99
CA ASN A 80 10.33 -6.96 2.10
C ASN A 80 9.37 -6.03 1.34
N LEU A 81 9.52 -4.71 1.49
CA LEU A 81 8.68 -3.73 0.78
C LEU A 81 8.84 -3.82 -0.74
N LEU A 82 10.07 -3.92 -1.23
CA LEU A 82 10.33 -4.02 -2.67
C LEU A 82 9.77 -5.33 -3.21
N ALA A 83 9.99 -6.45 -2.52
CA ALA A 83 9.45 -7.74 -2.92
C ALA A 83 7.91 -7.71 -2.98
N ALA A 84 7.25 -7.17 -1.95
CA ALA A 84 5.79 -7.03 -1.94
C ALA A 84 5.29 -6.15 -3.08
N ARG A 85 5.99 -5.04 -3.38
CA ARG A 85 5.67 -4.16 -4.50
C ARG A 85 5.81 -4.88 -5.85
N LEU A 86 6.85 -5.70 -6.03
CA LEU A 86 7.03 -6.50 -7.25
C LEU A 86 5.92 -7.56 -7.40
N VAL A 87 5.50 -8.21 -6.31
CA VAL A 87 4.36 -9.15 -6.34
C VAL A 87 3.08 -8.44 -6.77
N GLN A 88 2.84 -7.24 -6.25
CA GLN A 88 1.70 -6.42 -6.63
C GLN A 88 1.74 -6.00 -8.11
N GLN A 89 2.93 -5.70 -8.64
CA GLN A 89 3.11 -5.43 -10.07
C GLN A 89 2.76 -6.63 -10.93
N ILE A 90 3.20 -7.83 -10.54
CA ILE A 90 2.86 -9.07 -11.25
C ILE A 90 1.35 -9.29 -11.27
N ASP A 91 0.70 -9.13 -10.12
CA ASP A 91 -0.75 -9.24 -9.97
C ASP A 91 -1.48 -8.25 -10.89
N PHE A 92 -1.04 -6.99 -10.93
CA PHE A 92 -1.57 -5.99 -11.84
C PHE A 92 -1.37 -6.38 -13.32
N MET A 93 -0.15 -6.75 -13.73
CA MET A 93 0.15 -7.16 -15.11
C MET A 93 -0.63 -8.40 -15.55
N GLN A 94 -0.99 -9.30 -14.65
CA GLN A 94 -1.82 -10.47 -14.98
C GLN A 94 -3.31 -10.10 -15.12
N GLN A 95 -3.77 -9.07 -14.41
CA GLN A 95 -5.15 -8.58 -14.49
C GLN A 95 -5.35 -7.63 -15.67
N THR A 96 -4.30 -6.94 -16.11
CA THR A 96 -4.33 -6.00 -17.23
C THR A 96 -3.69 -6.65 -18.45
N ASP A 97 -4.32 -6.67 -19.62
CA ASP A 97 -3.67 -7.05 -20.89
C ASP A 97 -2.67 -5.96 -21.37
N SER A 98 -2.01 -5.31 -20.42
CA SER A 98 -1.16 -4.13 -20.58
C SER A 98 0.15 -4.42 -19.88
N ALA A 99 1.18 -4.74 -20.67
CA ALA A 99 2.54 -4.59 -20.21
C ALA A 99 2.79 -3.08 -20.04
N LEU A 100 3.11 -2.63 -18.82
CA LEU A 100 3.71 -1.30 -18.63
C LEU A 100 5.14 -1.25 -19.21
N ASP A 101 5.67 -2.40 -19.67
CA ASP A 101 6.88 -2.50 -20.48
C ASP A 101 6.49 -2.52 -21.97
N GLU A 102 6.92 -1.51 -22.73
CA GLU A 102 6.88 -1.50 -24.20
C GLU A 102 7.81 -2.60 -24.74
N ASP A 103 7.43 -3.87 -24.71
CA ASP A 103 7.95 -4.93 -25.58
C ASP A 103 7.20 -6.26 -25.34
N ASP A 104 7.08 -7.07 -26.39
CA ASP A 104 6.18 -8.22 -26.62
C ASP A 104 6.26 -9.45 -25.67
N ASP A 105 6.62 -9.33 -24.38
CA ASP A 105 6.66 -10.52 -23.48
C ASP A 105 6.30 -10.22 -22.01
N ILE A 106 4.99 -10.12 -21.73
CA ILE A 106 4.44 -10.07 -20.35
C ILE A 106 4.96 -11.23 -19.51
N ASP A 107 5.13 -12.42 -20.10
CA ASP A 107 5.59 -13.60 -19.37
C ASP A 107 7.06 -13.44 -18.92
N GLU A 108 7.93 -12.88 -19.76
CA GLU A 108 9.31 -12.54 -19.38
C GLU A 108 9.35 -11.48 -18.27
N ALA A 109 8.54 -10.43 -18.38
CA ALA A 109 8.44 -9.37 -17.38
C ALA A 109 7.93 -9.89 -16.01
N VAL A 110 6.94 -10.79 -16.03
CA VAL A 110 6.42 -11.49 -14.85
C VAL A 110 7.48 -12.40 -14.25
N ALA A 111 8.18 -13.19 -15.08
CA ALA A 111 9.22 -14.11 -14.61
C ALA A 111 10.38 -13.35 -13.96
N ALA A 112 10.88 -12.27 -14.58
CA ALA A 112 11.98 -11.48 -14.06
C ALA A 112 11.65 -10.84 -12.69
N ARG A 113 10.46 -10.24 -12.56
CA ARG A 113 9.98 -9.66 -11.29
C ARG A 113 9.73 -10.75 -10.24
N GLY A 114 9.26 -11.92 -10.67
CA GLY A 114 9.03 -13.06 -9.80
C GLY A 114 10.32 -13.59 -9.19
N ASP A 115 11.35 -13.79 -10.01
CA ASP A 115 12.68 -14.22 -9.57
C ASP A 115 13.30 -13.19 -8.61
N GLU A 116 13.19 -11.89 -8.93
CA GLU A 116 13.69 -10.82 -8.06
C GLU A 116 12.98 -10.81 -6.70
N ALA A 117 11.64 -10.89 -6.68
CA ALA A 117 10.86 -10.93 -5.45
C ALA A 117 11.20 -12.16 -4.59
N ALA A 118 11.37 -13.32 -5.22
CA ALA A 118 11.78 -14.55 -4.55
C ALA A 118 13.18 -14.42 -3.93
N GLU A 119 14.13 -13.79 -4.63
CA GLU A 119 15.48 -13.53 -4.10
C GLU A 119 15.44 -12.57 -2.89
N LEU A 120 14.66 -11.49 -2.98
CA LEU A 120 14.49 -10.52 -1.89
C LEU A 120 13.92 -11.18 -0.63
N TYR A 121 12.82 -11.93 -0.75
CA TYR A 121 12.27 -12.68 0.38
C TYR A 121 13.23 -13.74 0.90
N GLY A 122 13.92 -14.46 0.01
CA GLY A 122 14.95 -15.44 0.37
C GLY A 122 16.09 -14.83 1.20
N ARG A 123 16.53 -13.62 0.86
CA ARG A 123 17.53 -12.87 1.65
C ARG A 123 17.03 -12.52 3.04
N VAL A 124 15.79 -12.05 3.16
CA VAL A 124 15.18 -11.74 4.47
C VAL A 124 15.08 -13.01 5.31
N LEU A 125 14.60 -14.12 4.75
CA LEU A 125 14.46 -15.40 5.45
C LEU A 125 15.81 -16.04 5.82
N ALA A 126 16.87 -15.79 5.06
CA ALA A 126 18.21 -16.24 5.41
C ALA A 126 18.74 -15.53 6.66
N ALA A 127 18.37 -14.26 6.87
CA ALA A 127 18.74 -13.49 8.06
C ALA A 127 17.78 -13.73 9.23
N ASP A 128 16.50 -13.95 8.95
CA ASP A 128 15.43 -14.17 9.93
C ASP A 128 14.40 -15.17 9.39
N PRO A 129 14.57 -16.48 9.67
CA PRO A 129 13.71 -17.53 9.14
C PRO A 129 12.23 -17.44 9.57
N ASP A 130 11.95 -16.68 10.62
CA ASP A 130 10.61 -16.49 11.17
C ASP A 130 10.01 -15.13 10.79
N ASP A 131 10.65 -14.37 9.89
CA ASP A 131 10.12 -13.09 9.39
C ASP A 131 8.73 -13.29 8.74
N PRO A 132 7.66 -12.74 9.34
CA PRO A 132 6.29 -13.02 8.89
C PRO A 132 6.01 -12.41 7.51
N GLY A 133 6.61 -11.25 7.21
CA GLY A 133 6.44 -10.55 5.95
C GLY A 133 7.02 -11.37 4.80
N ALA A 134 8.25 -11.85 4.95
CA ALA A 134 8.90 -12.64 3.92
C ALA A 134 8.26 -14.03 3.73
N ARG A 135 7.82 -14.68 4.82
CA ARG A 135 7.14 -15.98 4.72
C ARG A 135 5.80 -15.87 4.00
N THR A 136 4.99 -14.89 4.39
CA THR A 136 3.66 -14.66 3.80
C THR A 136 3.79 -14.14 2.37
N GLY A 137 4.70 -13.19 2.14
CA GLY A 137 5.00 -12.65 0.82
C GLY A 137 5.44 -13.71 -0.18
N LEU A 138 6.31 -14.64 0.22
CA LEU A 138 6.72 -15.75 -0.64
C LEU A 138 5.58 -16.73 -0.94
N ALA A 139 4.67 -16.95 0.01
CA ALA A 139 3.48 -17.76 -0.23
C ALA A 139 2.54 -17.10 -1.25
N VAL A 140 2.33 -15.78 -1.11
CA VAL A 140 1.54 -14.99 -2.06
C VAL A 140 2.18 -14.96 -3.45
N LEU A 141 3.51 -14.82 -3.54
CA LEU A 141 4.22 -14.85 -4.81
C LEU A 141 3.94 -16.16 -5.58
N ARG A 142 3.95 -17.30 -4.88
CA ARG A 142 3.62 -18.60 -5.46
C ARG A 142 2.16 -18.70 -5.87
N GLU A 143 1.24 -18.12 -5.11
CA GLU A 143 -0.18 -18.05 -5.50
C GLU A 143 -0.35 -17.29 -6.81
N VAL A 144 0.27 -16.11 -6.92
CA VAL A 144 0.17 -15.24 -8.11
C VAL A 144 0.83 -15.88 -9.34
N ILE A 145 1.98 -16.54 -9.19
CA ILE A 145 2.69 -17.14 -10.34
C ILE A 145 2.20 -18.55 -10.67
N GLU A 146 1.94 -19.39 -9.66
CA GLU A 146 1.70 -20.83 -9.83
C GLU A 146 0.22 -21.22 -9.67
N ALA A 147 -0.69 -20.25 -9.42
CA ALA A 147 -2.08 -20.48 -9.04
C ALA A 147 -2.23 -21.42 -7.83
N ALA A 148 -1.23 -21.44 -6.95
CA ALA A 148 -1.24 -22.24 -5.72
C ALA A 148 -2.19 -21.61 -4.69
N THR A 149 -2.92 -22.42 -3.93
CA THR A 149 -3.71 -21.90 -2.80
C THR A 149 -2.76 -21.55 -1.64
N ALA A 150 -2.59 -20.27 -1.34
CA ALA A 150 -1.90 -19.86 -0.13
C ALA A 150 -2.75 -20.21 1.11
N ASP A 151 -2.08 -20.54 2.22
CA ASP A 151 -2.68 -20.58 3.55
C ASP A 151 -2.30 -19.26 4.25
N PRO A 152 -3.13 -18.20 4.14
CA PRO A 152 -2.74 -16.89 4.61
C PRO A 152 -2.77 -16.88 6.15
N LYS A 153 -1.60 -17.06 6.76
CA LYS A 153 -1.40 -16.83 8.20
C LYS A 153 -1.48 -15.36 8.62
N ALA A 154 -1.84 -14.44 7.71
CA ALA A 154 -1.99 -13.02 7.99
C ALA A 154 -3.25 -12.67 8.79
N ASP A 155 -4.10 -13.66 9.09
CA ASP A 155 -5.32 -13.55 9.89
C ASP A 155 -5.09 -13.12 11.36
N ALA A 156 -3.85 -12.84 11.78
CA ALA A 156 -3.54 -12.41 13.15
C ALA A 156 -3.26 -10.90 13.29
N TYR A 157 -3.15 -10.16 12.17
CA TYR A 157 -2.72 -8.77 12.21
C TYR A 157 -3.88 -7.77 12.22
N SER A 158 -3.58 -6.58 12.71
CA SER A 158 -4.47 -5.43 12.75
C SER A 158 -4.02 -4.37 11.76
N TYR A 159 -4.94 -3.87 10.95
CA TYR A 159 -4.70 -2.86 9.92
C TYR A 159 -6.00 -2.14 9.58
N TYR A 160 -5.90 -0.99 8.93
CA TYR A 160 -7.00 -0.32 8.27
C TYR A 160 -7.03 -0.72 6.81
N LEU A 161 -8.23 -1.02 6.31
CA LEU A 161 -8.51 -1.30 4.92
C LEU A 161 -9.46 -0.22 4.39
N VAL A 162 -8.98 0.62 3.48
CA VAL A 162 -9.83 1.57 2.74
C VAL A 162 -10.09 1.00 1.36
N GLN A 163 -11.34 1.07 0.91
CA GLN A 163 -11.76 0.50 -0.36
C GLN A 163 -12.65 1.49 -1.11
N LEU A 164 -12.43 1.59 -2.42
CA LEU A 164 -13.28 2.29 -3.37
C LEU A 164 -13.74 1.30 -4.42
N ASP A 165 -15.05 1.06 -4.45
CA ASP A 165 -15.69 0.29 -5.50
C ASP A 165 -16.18 1.25 -6.59
N SER A 166 -15.50 1.24 -7.74
CA SER A 166 -15.85 2.05 -8.88
C SER A 166 -16.30 1.16 -10.04
N VAL A 167 -17.60 1.19 -10.33
CA VAL A 167 -18.16 0.46 -11.49
C VAL A 167 -18.26 1.43 -12.66
N SER A 168 -17.53 1.16 -13.75
CA SER A 168 -17.63 1.92 -15.00
C SER A 168 -18.04 1.03 -16.18
N GLY A 169 -19.31 1.06 -16.55
CA GLY A 169 -19.81 0.28 -17.69
C GLY A 169 -19.74 -1.23 -17.47
N SER A 170 -18.99 -1.95 -18.34
CA SER A 170 -18.81 -3.41 -18.29
C SER A 170 -17.61 -3.88 -17.47
N SER A 171 -16.81 -2.95 -16.94
CA SER A 171 -15.60 -3.27 -16.16
C SER A 171 -15.62 -2.49 -14.85
N GLY A 172 -15.32 -3.18 -13.74
CA GLY A 172 -15.16 -2.56 -12.43
C GLY A 172 -13.70 -2.37 -12.11
N PHE A 173 -13.34 -1.28 -11.44
CA PHE A 173 -12.02 -1.16 -10.82
C PHE A 173 -12.21 -1.08 -9.32
N TYR A 174 -11.38 -1.84 -8.62
CA TYR A 174 -11.37 -1.89 -7.19
C TYR A 174 -10.05 -1.39 -6.67
N GLU A 175 -10.11 -0.27 -5.97
CA GLU A 175 -8.93 0.35 -5.39
C GLU A 175 -8.95 0.16 -3.88
N GLU A 176 -7.77 -0.12 -3.33
CA GLU A 176 -7.61 -0.52 -1.95
C GLU A 176 -6.39 0.16 -1.35
N LEU A 177 -6.45 0.44 -0.05
CA LEU A 177 -5.31 0.90 0.74
C LEU A 177 -5.28 0.14 2.06
N VAL A 178 -4.17 -0.56 2.31
CA VAL A 178 -3.86 -1.19 3.60
C VAL A 178 -2.77 -0.41 4.33
N VAL A 179 -3.07 0.04 5.55
CA VAL A 179 -2.14 0.81 6.39
C VAL A 179 -2.41 0.58 7.87
N THR A 180 -1.42 0.78 8.74
CA THR A 180 -1.56 0.54 10.19
C THR A 180 -1.61 1.81 11.03
N ASP A 181 -1.21 2.95 10.48
CA ASP A 181 -1.23 4.24 11.15
C ASP A 181 -2.41 5.11 10.65
N ALA A 182 -3.16 5.68 11.59
CA ALA A 182 -4.34 6.47 11.27
C ALA A 182 -4.02 7.85 10.67
N ASP A 183 -2.88 8.44 10.99
CA ASP A 183 -2.44 9.71 10.40
C ASP A 183 -1.91 9.49 8.98
N GLU A 184 -1.21 8.38 8.74
CA GLU A 184 -0.83 7.95 7.38
C GLU A 184 -2.05 7.61 6.53
N LEU A 185 -3.08 6.97 7.10
CA LEU A 185 -4.36 6.76 6.43
C LEU A 185 -4.99 8.07 5.98
N ARG A 186 -5.14 9.03 6.90
CA ARG A 186 -5.74 10.34 6.59
C ARG A 186 -4.97 11.04 5.47
N TRP A 187 -3.65 11.06 5.60
CA TRP A 187 -2.75 11.68 4.62
C TRP A 187 -2.87 11.02 3.25
N ALA A 188 -2.80 9.68 3.16
CA ALA A 188 -2.91 8.95 1.89
C ALA A 188 -4.29 9.14 1.24
N CYS A 189 -5.38 9.04 2.03
CA CYS A 189 -6.73 9.30 1.54
C CYS A 189 -6.90 10.74 1.04
N ASP A 190 -6.27 11.74 1.66
CA ASP A 190 -6.32 13.12 1.16
C ASP A 190 -5.66 13.29 -0.22
N HIS A 191 -4.60 12.55 -0.52
CA HIS A 191 -4.03 12.50 -1.87
C HIS A 191 -4.95 11.78 -2.84
N TRP A 192 -5.57 10.68 -2.38
CA TRP A 192 -6.49 9.90 -3.19
C TRP A 192 -7.75 10.66 -3.56
N PHE A 193 -8.39 11.36 -2.62
CA PHE A 193 -9.57 12.19 -2.85
C PHE A 193 -9.31 13.32 -3.85
N ARG A 194 -8.10 13.90 -3.83
CA ARG A 194 -7.69 14.92 -4.81
C ARG A 194 -7.54 14.35 -6.22
N ARG A 195 -7.17 13.07 -6.35
CA ARG A 195 -7.00 12.39 -7.65
C ARG A 195 -8.33 12.13 -8.35
N VAL A 196 -9.31 11.60 -7.63
CA VAL A 196 -10.58 11.15 -8.22
C VAL A 196 -11.66 12.25 -8.29
N ASP A 197 -11.31 13.49 -7.95
CA ASP A 197 -12.20 14.67 -7.87
C ASP A 197 -13.51 14.36 -7.12
N SER A 198 -13.44 13.45 -6.14
CA SER A 198 -14.58 12.94 -5.39
C SER A 198 -14.11 12.31 -4.08
N GLN A 199 -14.89 12.55 -3.04
CA GLN A 199 -14.69 11.93 -1.72
C GLN A 199 -15.76 10.88 -1.43
N ARG A 200 -16.62 10.58 -2.43
CA ARG A 200 -17.78 9.69 -2.29
C ARG A 200 -17.46 8.26 -2.68
N GLY A 201 -18.09 7.32 -1.98
CA GLY A 201 -18.00 5.87 -2.27
C GLY A 201 -16.85 5.16 -1.56
N PHE A 202 -16.03 5.91 -0.81
CA PHE A 202 -14.95 5.36 -0.02
C PHE A 202 -15.47 4.73 1.28
N THR A 203 -14.97 3.55 1.58
CA THR A 203 -15.27 2.84 2.82
C THR A 203 -14.00 2.51 3.58
N LEU A 204 -14.07 2.56 4.90
CA LEU A 204 -13.01 2.17 5.82
C LEU A 204 -13.50 0.98 6.65
N VAL A 205 -12.68 -0.06 6.73
CA VAL A 205 -12.86 -1.19 7.63
C VAL A 205 -11.61 -1.34 8.50
N PRO A 206 -11.70 -1.16 9.83
CA PRO A 206 -10.64 -1.58 10.73
C PRO A 206 -10.66 -3.11 10.82
N VAL A 207 -9.55 -3.77 10.48
CA VAL A 207 -9.34 -5.19 10.73
C VAL A 207 -8.51 -5.32 12.00
N VAL A 208 -9.02 -6.06 12.97
CA VAL A 208 -8.38 -6.22 14.28
C VAL A 208 -8.13 -7.69 14.53
N SER A 209 -6.86 -8.08 14.56
CA SER A 209 -6.45 -9.49 14.68
C SER A 209 -7.18 -10.40 13.67
N GLY A 210 -7.20 -9.99 12.40
CA GLY A 210 -7.91 -10.66 11.29
C GLY A 210 -9.43 -10.45 11.22
N GLU A 211 -10.07 -9.99 12.30
CA GLU A 211 -11.51 -9.78 12.33
C GLU A 211 -11.91 -8.40 11.78
N ARG A 212 -12.82 -8.37 10.79
CA ARG A 212 -13.35 -7.12 10.26
C ARG A 212 -14.26 -6.45 11.28
N GLY A 213 -13.97 -5.19 11.59
CA GLY A 213 -14.85 -4.31 12.32
C GLY A 213 -16.02 -3.80 11.48
N SER A 214 -16.76 -2.84 12.03
CA SER A 214 -17.86 -2.19 11.31
C SER A 214 -17.36 -1.37 10.13
N LEU A 215 -18.05 -1.48 8.99
CA LEU A 215 -17.83 -0.65 7.83
C LEU A 215 -18.19 0.82 8.12
N ILE A 216 -17.25 1.71 7.85
CA ILE A 216 -17.37 3.16 8.06
C ILE A 216 -17.38 3.83 6.68
N SER A 217 -18.46 4.54 6.34
CA SER A 217 -18.45 5.39 5.14
C SER A 217 -17.56 6.61 5.39
N LEU A 218 -16.70 6.93 4.44
CA LEU A 218 -15.88 8.13 4.45
C LEU A 218 -16.56 9.32 3.75
N ASP A 219 -17.80 9.17 3.25
CA ASP A 219 -18.54 10.26 2.60
C ASP A 219 -18.68 11.48 3.53
N ALA A 220 -18.79 11.23 4.84
CA ALA A 220 -18.91 12.28 5.86
C ALA A 220 -17.64 13.12 6.03
N VAL A 221 -16.49 12.69 5.52
CA VAL A 221 -15.26 13.49 5.48
C VAL A 221 -15.42 14.70 4.55
N CYS A 222 -16.32 14.62 3.57
CA CYS A 222 -16.58 15.69 2.61
C CYS A 222 -17.52 16.76 3.18
N VAL A 223 -16.99 17.96 3.46
CA VAL A 223 -17.77 19.11 3.92
C VAL A 223 -17.40 20.33 3.07
N ASP A 224 -18.35 20.81 2.26
CA ASP A 224 -18.22 22.04 1.45
C ASP A 224 -16.90 22.11 0.65
N ASP A 225 -16.59 21.05 -0.10
CA ASP A 225 -15.37 20.89 -0.93
C ASP A 225 -14.04 20.85 -0.14
N ALA A 226 -14.10 20.68 1.18
CA ALA A 226 -12.95 20.47 2.04
C ALA A 226 -13.02 19.13 2.78
N THR A 227 -11.84 18.55 3.05
CA THR A 227 -11.70 17.37 3.92
C THR A 227 -11.82 17.78 5.40
N ASP A 228 -12.81 17.23 6.12
CA ASP A 228 -12.90 17.27 7.58
C ASP A 228 -12.85 15.86 8.19
N TRP A 229 -11.64 15.38 8.47
CA TRP A 229 -11.41 14.14 9.20
C TRP A 229 -11.96 14.13 10.64
N GLY A 230 -12.39 15.29 11.18
CA GLY A 230 -13.11 15.35 12.46
C GLY A 230 -14.55 14.83 12.38
N ALA A 231 -15.12 14.73 11.17
CA ALA A 231 -16.47 14.23 10.94
C ALA A 231 -16.57 12.70 10.98
N VAL A 232 -15.44 11.99 10.86
CA VAL A 232 -15.36 10.52 10.90
C VAL A 232 -14.46 10.05 12.04
N ALA A 233 -15.00 9.19 12.89
CA ALA A 233 -14.24 8.53 13.93
C ALA A 233 -13.48 7.32 13.33
N ILE A 234 -12.15 7.40 13.28
CA ILE A 234 -11.29 6.26 12.96
C ILE A 234 -10.99 5.52 14.28
N PRO A 235 -11.52 4.31 14.49
CA PRO A 235 -11.27 3.57 15.72
C PRO A 235 -9.80 3.17 15.82
N PRO A 236 -9.17 3.20 16.99
CA PRO A 236 -7.79 2.72 17.15
C PRO A 236 -7.71 1.22 16.88
N LEU A 237 -6.63 0.77 16.24
CA LEU A 237 -6.33 -0.66 16.11
C LEU A 237 -5.88 -1.21 17.47
N SER A 238 -6.50 -2.29 17.92
CA SER A 238 -6.16 -2.97 19.17
C SER A 238 -5.64 -4.37 18.88
N GLY A 239 -4.33 -4.55 18.74
CA GLY A 239 -3.74 -5.85 18.44
C GLY A 239 -2.32 -5.72 17.91
N GLU A 240 -1.76 -6.82 17.41
CA GLU A 240 -0.48 -6.77 16.70
C GLU A 240 -0.70 -6.09 15.34
N LEU A 241 0.08 -5.04 15.06
CA LEU A 241 -0.04 -4.31 13.80
C LEU A 241 0.59 -5.13 12.66
N LEU A 242 -0.03 -5.06 11.48
CA LEU A 242 0.53 -5.64 10.27
C LEU A 242 1.96 -5.11 10.02
N PRO A 243 2.97 -5.97 9.90
CA PRO A 243 4.31 -5.55 9.54
C PRO A 243 4.34 -4.89 8.16
N VAL A 244 5.18 -3.87 8.02
CA VAL A 244 5.35 -3.16 6.75
C VAL A 244 5.81 -4.13 5.65
N GLY A 245 5.11 -4.13 4.51
CA GLY A 245 5.38 -5.05 3.39
C GLY A 245 4.85 -6.47 3.58
N CYS A 246 4.22 -6.80 4.71
CA CYS A 246 3.53 -8.08 4.88
C CYS A 246 2.18 -8.03 4.16
N PRO A 247 1.87 -9.00 3.27
CA PRO A 247 0.51 -9.15 2.76
C PRO A 247 -0.49 -9.36 3.90
N ALA A 248 -1.70 -8.86 3.72
CA ALA A 248 -2.80 -9.01 4.64
C ALA A 248 -3.85 -9.96 4.08
N SER A 249 -4.65 -10.54 4.96
CA SER A 249 -5.83 -11.33 4.61
C SER A 249 -6.99 -11.00 5.53
N SER A 250 -8.21 -11.14 5.01
CA SER A 250 -9.43 -11.16 5.81
C SER A 250 -10.57 -11.78 4.98
N ASP A 251 -11.39 -12.64 5.61
CA ASP A 251 -12.51 -13.34 4.97
C ASP A 251 -12.12 -14.13 3.70
N GLY A 252 -10.91 -14.69 3.68
CA GLY A 252 -10.39 -15.45 2.53
C GLY A 252 -9.99 -14.57 1.33
N LEU A 253 -10.04 -13.25 1.47
CA LEU A 253 -9.49 -12.29 0.51
C LEU A 253 -8.08 -11.88 0.94
N ARG A 254 -7.23 -11.66 -0.06
CA ARG A 254 -5.85 -11.21 0.08
C ARG A 254 -5.76 -9.72 -0.25
N TYR A 255 -4.93 -9.00 0.50
CA TYR A 255 -4.62 -7.59 0.30
C TYR A 255 -3.11 -7.37 0.34
N HIS A 256 -2.62 -6.39 -0.42
CA HIS A 256 -1.21 -5.95 -0.34
C HIS A 256 -1.09 -4.77 0.63
N TYR A 257 0.04 -4.65 1.33
CA TYR A 257 0.34 -3.46 2.12
C TYR A 257 0.50 -2.23 1.20
N GLY A 258 -0.17 -1.13 1.54
CA GLY A 258 -0.19 0.09 0.75
C GLY A 258 -1.33 0.15 -0.27
N TYR A 259 -1.23 1.09 -1.21
CA TYR A 259 -2.23 1.30 -2.24
C TYR A 259 -2.15 0.21 -3.32
N THR A 260 -3.30 -0.32 -3.72
CA THR A 260 -3.49 -1.31 -4.79
C THR A 260 -4.64 -0.91 -5.69
N LEU A 261 -4.44 -1.07 -7.01
CA LEU A 261 -5.46 -0.98 -8.03
C LEU A 261 -5.67 -2.40 -8.59
N ASN A 262 -6.89 -2.93 -8.47
CA ASN A 262 -7.30 -4.20 -9.04
C ASN A 262 -8.33 -3.96 -10.15
N ILE A 263 -8.29 -4.76 -11.21
CA ILE A 263 -9.22 -4.67 -12.34
C ILE A 263 -10.15 -5.88 -12.30
N CYS A 264 -11.46 -5.63 -12.21
CA CYS A 264 -12.50 -6.64 -12.34
C CYS A 264 -13.07 -6.61 -13.77
N LEU A 265 -12.74 -7.65 -14.54
CA LEU A 265 -13.29 -7.91 -15.88
C LEU A 265 -14.67 -8.57 -15.83
#